data_AF-A0A1E7IUZ0-F1
#
_entry.id   AF-A0A1E7IUZ0-F1
#
_cell.length_a   1.000
_cell.length_b   1.000
_cell.length_c   1.000
_cell.angle_alpha   90.00
_cell.angle_beta   90.00
_cell.angle_gamma   90.00
#
_symmetry.space_group_name_H-M   'P 1'
#
loop_
_entity.id
_entity.type
_entity.pdbx_description
1 polymer ?
#
loop_
_entity_poly.entity_id
_entity_poly.type
_entity_poly.pdbx_seq_one_letter_code
_entity_poly.pdbx_strand_id
1 'polypeptide(L)'
;MLPSLDAHNQKGFERVNRPHPEIDFETMVEGLIAFRKAYRGQIWLEVFIVDGMNATETDAIQFRHWIERLNPQKVHINTAVRPTAETYAGQVSPQEMTRFCRALGEKAEIIAPFRDSEKHEGRADVQDNLLNLLARRPCTLDDISSGLSVHKNEILKYIDPLIKNRRIDIVKRGSLVYYQSKTKSAQ
;
A
#
# COMPACT_ATOMS: atom_id res chain seq x y z
N MET A 1 13.35 -3.39 -14.85
CA MET A 1 12.27 -4.41 -14.87
C MET A 1 11.89 -4.69 -13.43
N LEU A 2 10.59 -4.91 -13.16
CA LEU A 2 10.04 -5.08 -11.81
C LEU A 2 9.17 -6.35 -11.78
N PRO A 3 9.76 -7.56 -11.67
CA PRO A 3 8.98 -8.78 -11.49
C PRO A 3 8.54 -8.91 -10.03
N SER A 4 7.55 -9.76 -9.76
CA SER A 4 7.15 -10.12 -8.39
C SER A 4 7.49 -11.57 -8.05
N LEU A 5 7.74 -11.81 -6.76
CA LEU A 5 7.87 -13.13 -6.15
C LEU A 5 7.12 -13.10 -4.82
N ASP A 6 5.84 -13.42 -4.86
CA ASP A 6 4.92 -13.25 -3.72
C ASP A 6 4.70 -14.57 -2.94
N ALA A 7 5.42 -15.62 -3.33
CA ALA A 7 5.44 -16.91 -2.66
C ALA A 7 6.83 -17.54 -2.71
N HIS A 8 7.11 -18.44 -1.77
CA HIS A 8 8.37 -19.20 -1.70
C HIS A 8 8.19 -20.72 -1.91
N ASN A 9 6.95 -21.17 -2.12
CA ASN A 9 6.57 -22.55 -2.39
C ASN A 9 5.22 -22.64 -3.12
N GLN A 10 4.87 -23.83 -3.62
CA GLN A 10 3.63 -24.10 -4.36
C GLN A 10 2.37 -23.68 -3.60
N LYS A 11 2.24 -24.06 -2.33
CA LYS A 11 1.06 -23.76 -1.51
C LYS A 11 0.85 -22.26 -1.34
N GLY A 12 1.93 -21.51 -1.14
CA GLY A 12 1.90 -20.05 -1.08
C GLY A 12 1.51 -19.44 -2.42
N PHE A 13 2.07 -19.96 -3.51
CA PHE A 13 1.83 -19.46 -4.86
C PHE A 13 0.37 -19.62 -5.28
N GLU A 14 -0.24 -20.78 -4.99
CA GLU A 14 -1.66 -21.01 -5.20
C GLU A 14 -2.54 -20.08 -4.37
N ARG A 15 -2.17 -19.83 -3.12
CA ARG A 15 -2.96 -19.02 -2.19
C ARG A 15 -2.91 -17.52 -2.53
N VAL A 16 -1.74 -17.02 -2.88
CA VAL A 16 -1.48 -15.59 -3.12
C VAL A 16 -1.73 -15.24 -4.59
N ASN A 17 -1.11 -15.95 -5.52
CA ASN A 17 -1.13 -15.61 -6.94
C ASN A 17 -2.28 -16.27 -7.71
N ARG A 18 -2.85 -17.38 -7.19
CA ARG A 18 -3.92 -18.15 -7.85
C ARG A 18 -3.62 -18.42 -9.33
N PRO A 19 -2.47 -19.05 -9.64
CA PRO A 19 -1.99 -19.22 -11.01
C PRO A 19 -2.90 -20.17 -11.80
N HIS A 20 -2.69 -20.21 -13.12
CA HIS A 20 -3.27 -21.27 -13.95
C HIS A 20 -2.71 -22.63 -13.49
N PRO A 21 -3.50 -23.72 -13.45
CA PRO A 21 -3.07 -25.03 -12.94
C PRO A 21 -1.85 -25.64 -13.65
N GLU A 22 -1.58 -25.25 -14.89
CA GLU A 22 -0.42 -25.71 -15.67
C GLU A 22 0.89 -24.97 -15.32
N ILE A 23 0.82 -23.92 -14.51
CA ILE A 23 1.97 -23.13 -14.09
C ILE A 23 2.18 -23.38 -12.60
N ASP A 24 3.10 -24.28 -12.29
CA ASP A 24 3.57 -24.46 -10.93
C ASP A 24 4.60 -23.39 -10.53
N PHE A 25 4.85 -23.30 -9.24
CA PHE A 25 5.76 -22.35 -8.63
C PHE A 25 7.18 -22.51 -9.14
N GLU A 26 7.65 -23.76 -9.31
CA GLU A 26 9.01 -24.06 -9.74
C GLU A 26 9.24 -23.60 -11.19
N THR A 27 8.31 -23.88 -12.09
CA THR A 27 8.31 -23.42 -13.48
C THR A 27 8.35 -21.89 -13.54
N MET A 28 7.53 -21.21 -12.72
CA MET A 28 7.50 -19.75 -12.66
C MET A 28 8.85 -19.18 -12.20
N VAL A 29 9.39 -19.66 -11.08
CA VAL A 29 10.63 -19.10 -10.51
C VAL A 29 11.87 -19.44 -11.37
N GLU A 30 11.92 -20.62 -11.98
CA GLU A 30 12.98 -20.96 -12.94
C GLU A 30 12.90 -20.08 -14.20
N GLY A 31 11.69 -19.73 -14.64
CA GLY A 31 11.48 -18.74 -15.70
C GLY A 31 12.07 -17.38 -15.36
N LEU A 32 11.87 -16.90 -14.12
CA LEU A 32 12.48 -15.65 -13.63
C LEU A 32 14.01 -15.74 -13.56
N ILE A 33 14.56 -16.86 -13.11
CA ILE A 33 16.01 -17.10 -13.05
C ILE A 33 16.61 -17.14 -14.47
N ALA A 34 15.95 -17.81 -15.42
CA ALA A 34 16.36 -17.84 -16.82
C ALA A 34 16.30 -16.43 -17.44
N PHE A 35 15.24 -15.67 -17.17
CA PHE A 35 15.12 -14.28 -17.59
C PHE A 35 16.27 -13.44 -17.05
N ARG A 36 16.62 -13.58 -15.77
CA ARG A 36 17.77 -12.87 -15.17
C ARG A 36 19.07 -13.12 -15.93
N LYS A 37 19.32 -14.37 -16.36
CA LYS A 37 20.56 -14.74 -17.08
C LYS A 37 20.64 -14.06 -18.44
N ALA A 38 19.51 -13.94 -19.15
CA ALA A 38 19.43 -13.32 -20.46
C ALA A 38 19.41 -11.78 -20.38
N TYR A 39 18.72 -11.22 -19.38
CA TYR A 39 18.50 -9.79 -19.24
C TYR A 39 19.68 -9.08 -18.55
N ARG A 40 20.22 -8.05 -19.21
CA ARG A 40 21.37 -7.28 -18.72
C ARG A 40 21.02 -5.99 -17.97
N GLY A 41 19.76 -5.57 -17.99
CA GLY A 41 19.32 -4.38 -17.27
C GLY A 41 19.11 -4.63 -15.77
N GLN A 42 18.66 -3.58 -15.08
CA GLN A 42 18.34 -3.66 -13.66
C GLN A 42 17.00 -4.37 -13.42
N ILE A 43 17.01 -5.24 -12.41
CA ILE A 43 15.86 -5.94 -11.84
C ILE A 43 15.73 -5.48 -10.39
N TRP A 44 14.60 -4.87 -10.09
CA TRP A 44 14.14 -4.65 -8.73
C TRP A 44 13.04 -5.67 -8.50
N LEU A 45 13.21 -6.59 -7.57
CA LEU A 45 12.22 -7.63 -7.31
C LEU A 45 11.16 -7.09 -6.35
N GLU A 46 9.88 -7.24 -6.63
CA GLU A 46 8.82 -7.01 -5.65
C GLU A 46 8.49 -8.29 -4.88
N VAL A 47 8.32 -8.18 -3.56
CA VAL A 47 7.83 -9.24 -2.68
C VAL A 47 6.65 -8.69 -1.90
N PHE A 48 5.44 -9.16 -2.23
CA PHE A 48 4.22 -8.78 -1.52
C PHE A 48 3.94 -9.75 -0.37
N ILE A 49 3.90 -9.23 0.85
CA ILE A 49 3.64 -10.02 2.06
C ILE A 49 2.30 -9.69 2.73
N VAL A 50 1.67 -10.73 3.25
CA VAL A 50 0.34 -10.72 3.86
C VAL A 50 0.40 -11.43 5.20
N ASP A 51 -0.20 -10.80 6.21
CA ASP A 51 -0.23 -11.35 7.55
C ASP A 51 -0.93 -12.73 7.58
N GLY A 52 -0.38 -13.66 8.36
CA GLY A 52 -0.86 -15.04 8.44
C GLY A 52 -0.68 -15.88 7.15
N MET A 53 0.05 -15.39 6.15
CA MET A 53 0.29 -16.14 4.90
C MET A 53 1.76 -16.40 4.58
N ASN A 54 2.53 -15.34 4.41
CA ASN A 54 3.89 -15.39 3.86
C ASN A 54 4.81 -14.31 4.47
N ALA A 55 4.49 -13.87 5.69
CA ALA A 55 5.13 -12.73 6.37
C ALA A 55 5.94 -13.11 7.62
N THR A 56 6.15 -14.40 7.89
CA THR A 56 6.94 -14.84 9.04
C THR A 56 8.45 -14.73 8.77
N GLU A 57 9.26 -14.75 9.83
CA GLU A 57 10.72 -14.79 9.69
C GLU A 57 11.21 -16.05 8.97
N THR A 58 10.55 -17.20 9.18
CA THR A 58 10.80 -18.43 8.42
C THR A 58 10.50 -18.24 6.94
N ASP A 59 9.40 -17.56 6.59
CA ASP A 59 9.09 -17.26 5.19
C ASP A 59 10.19 -16.39 4.55
N ALA A 60 10.70 -15.39 5.28
CA ALA A 60 11.79 -14.53 4.79
C ALA A 60 13.05 -15.34 4.44
N ILE A 61 13.41 -16.34 5.25
CA ILE A 61 14.54 -17.23 4.98
C ILE A 61 14.30 -18.03 3.67
N GLN A 62 13.07 -18.50 3.46
CA GLN A 62 12.72 -19.25 2.24
C GLN A 62 12.73 -18.36 1.00
N PHE A 63 12.23 -17.12 1.11
CA PHE A 63 12.35 -16.14 0.03
C PHE A 63 13.81 -15.83 -0.30
N ARG A 64 14.66 -15.67 0.72
CA ARG A 64 16.08 -15.37 0.54
C ARG A 64 16.78 -16.41 -0.34
N HIS A 65 16.47 -17.70 -0.17
CA HIS A 65 17.01 -18.76 -1.02
C HIS A 65 16.75 -18.49 -2.53
N TRP A 66 15.53 -18.09 -2.88
CA TRP A 66 15.17 -17.77 -4.27
C TRP A 66 15.77 -16.43 -4.75
N ILE A 67 15.78 -15.43 -3.88
CA ILE A 67 16.34 -14.09 -4.16
C ILE A 67 17.84 -14.18 -4.46
N GLU A 68 18.59 -15.02 -3.73
CA GLU A 68 20.02 -15.23 -3.98
C GLU A 68 20.28 -15.83 -5.36
N ARG A 69 19.43 -16.76 -5.80
CA ARG A 69 19.49 -17.37 -7.15
C ARG A 69 19.10 -16.38 -8.25
N LEU A 70 18.07 -15.57 -8.01
CA LEU A 70 17.62 -14.53 -8.94
C LEU A 70 18.59 -13.34 -9.00
N ASN A 71 19.35 -13.09 -7.92
CA ASN A 71 20.31 -12.01 -7.77
C ASN A 71 19.84 -10.65 -8.34
N PRO A 72 18.72 -10.10 -7.85
CA PRO A 72 18.27 -8.76 -8.24
C PRO A 72 19.20 -7.68 -7.67
N GLN A 73 19.09 -6.47 -8.20
CA GLN A 73 19.79 -5.30 -7.66
C GLN A 73 19.14 -4.78 -6.39
N LYS A 74 17.81 -4.85 -6.32
CA LYS A 74 17.00 -4.42 -5.17
C LYS A 74 15.86 -5.40 -4.93
N VAL A 75 15.39 -5.47 -3.70
CA VAL A 75 14.16 -6.16 -3.32
C VAL A 75 13.24 -5.17 -2.63
N HIS A 76 12.08 -4.91 -3.20
CA HIS A 76 11.06 -4.05 -2.67
C HIS A 76 10.02 -4.90 -1.93
N ILE A 77 9.84 -4.63 -0.64
CA ILE A 77 8.84 -5.32 0.18
C ILE A 77 7.61 -4.44 0.28
N ASN A 78 6.45 -5.03 -0.01
CA ASN A 78 5.17 -4.37 0.03
C ASN A 78 4.14 -5.20 0.81
N THR A 79 3.06 -4.57 1.27
CA THR A 79 1.97 -5.26 1.97
C THR A 79 0.63 -4.60 1.64
N ALA A 80 -0.48 -5.23 2.06
CA ALA A 80 -1.82 -4.72 1.87
C ALA A 80 -2.04 -3.42 2.66
N VAL A 81 -1.89 -2.25 2.01
CA VAL A 81 -2.10 -0.91 2.60
C VAL A 81 -3.43 -0.25 2.17
N ARG A 82 -4.24 -0.97 1.39
CA ARG A 82 -5.59 -0.55 0.98
C ARG A 82 -6.61 -1.51 1.59
N PRO A 83 -7.87 -1.08 1.78
CA PRO A 83 -8.93 -2.02 2.16
C PRO A 83 -8.93 -3.19 1.17
N THR A 84 -8.60 -4.38 1.66
CA THR A 84 -8.62 -5.61 0.87
C THR A 84 -10.06 -6.06 0.71
N ALA A 85 -10.39 -6.60 -0.47
CA ALA A 85 -11.72 -7.17 -0.70
C ALA A 85 -11.93 -8.43 0.16
N GLU A 86 -10.84 -9.14 0.46
CA GLU A 86 -10.83 -10.34 1.29
C GLU A 86 -10.45 -10.03 2.76
N THR A 87 -11.33 -10.40 3.69
CA THR A 87 -11.17 -10.17 5.14
C THR A 87 -9.95 -10.87 5.76
N TYR A 88 -9.41 -11.88 5.10
CA TYR A 88 -8.26 -12.65 5.57
C TYR A 88 -6.91 -12.10 5.10
N ALA A 89 -6.91 -11.13 4.17
CA ALA A 89 -5.68 -10.50 3.67
C ALA A 89 -5.32 -9.31 4.56
N GLY A 90 -4.66 -9.63 5.68
CA GLY A 90 -4.26 -8.65 6.69
C GLY A 90 -3.00 -7.88 6.30
N GLN A 91 -2.97 -6.59 6.67
CA GLN A 91 -1.78 -5.77 6.63
C GLN A 91 -0.76 -6.29 7.65
N VAL A 92 0.48 -6.49 7.22
CA VAL A 92 1.57 -6.85 8.14
C VAL A 92 1.96 -5.62 8.97
N SER A 93 2.16 -5.80 10.28
CA SER A 93 2.54 -4.67 11.15
C SER A 93 3.89 -4.06 10.75
N PRO A 94 4.13 -2.75 11.00
CA PRO A 94 5.42 -2.13 10.71
C PRO A 94 6.61 -2.86 11.36
N GLN A 95 6.43 -3.35 12.58
CA GLN A 95 7.47 -4.07 13.32
C GLN A 95 7.79 -5.42 12.66
N GLU A 96 6.78 -6.16 12.21
CA GLU A 96 6.96 -7.42 11.50
C GLU A 96 7.59 -7.21 10.13
N MET A 97 7.17 -6.18 9.40
CA MET A 97 7.79 -5.82 8.12
C MET A 97 9.28 -5.48 8.29
N THR A 98 9.64 -4.77 9.35
CA THR A 98 11.05 -4.48 9.68
C THR A 98 11.84 -5.76 9.97
N ARG A 99 11.26 -6.70 10.74
CA ARG A 99 11.89 -8.00 11.03
C ARG A 99 12.05 -8.83 9.76
N PHE A 100 10.99 -8.93 8.96
CA PHE A 100 10.99 -9.63 7.68
C PHE A 100 12.05 -9.06 6.73
N CYS A 101 12.09 -7.74 6.58
CA CYS A 101 13.08 -7.04 5.75
C CYS A 101 14.52 -7.35 6.18
N ARG A 102 14.79 -7.33 7.48
CA ARG A 102 16.12 -7.66 8.02
C ARG A 102 16.51 -9.11 7.73
N ALA A 103 15.57 -10.04 7.90
CA ALA A 103 15.80 -11.46 7.62
C ALA A 103 16.01 -11.74 6.12
N LEU A 104 15.36 -10.95 5.25
CA LEU A 104 15.45 -11.07 3.79
C LEU A 104 16.84 -10.68 3.25
N GLY A 105 17.48 -9.68 3.85
CA GLY A 105 18.86 -9.30 3.59
C GLY A 105 19.05 -7.84 3.14
N GLU A 106 20.30 -7.45 2.90
CA GLU A 106 20.72 -6.05 2.74
C GLU A 106 20.16 -5.36 1.48
N LYS A 107 19.75 -6.12 0.47
CA LYS A 107 19.14 -5.59 -0.76
C LYS A 107 17.67 -5.23 -0.58
N ALA A 108 17.08 -5.59 0.55
CA ALA A 108 15.67 -5.40 0.83
C ALA A 108 15.39 -3.99 1.36
N GLU A 109 14.36 -3.36 0.82
CA GLU A 109 13.81 -2.11 1.32
C GLU A 109 12.28 -2.19 1.38
N ILE A 110 11.71 -1.62 2.43
CA ILE A 110 10.27 -1.52 2.61
C ILE A 110 9.79 -0.32 1.80
N ILE A 111 8.88 -0.55 0.84
CA ILE A 111 8.26 0.52 0.04
C ILE A 111 6.76 0.67 0.33
N ALA A 112 6.20 -0.18 1.18
CA ALA A 112 4.83 -0.03 1.64
C ALA A 112 4.68 1.35 2.32
N PRO A 113 3.71 2.18 1.92
CA PRO A 113 3.40 3.41 2.63
C PRO A 113 2.75 3.01 3.95
N PHE A 114 3.57 2.65 4.94
CA PHE A 114 3.22 2.92 6.31
C PHE A 114 3.02 4.43 6.33
N ARG A 115 1.75 4.88 6.33
CA ARG A 115 1.48 6.22 6.85
C ARG A 115 2.08 6.18 8.24
N ASP A 116 3.22 6.83 8.42
CA ASP A 116 3.90 6.91 9.69
C ASP A 116 2.85 7.28 10.73
N SER A 117 2.51 6.32 11.58
CA SER A 117 1.75 6.56 12.80
C SER A 117 2.63 7.27 13.85
N GLU A 118 3.74 7.88 13.43
CA GLU A 118 4.49 8.86 14.20
C GLU A 118 3.85 10.23 14.01
N LYS A 119 2.83 10.51 14.81
CA LYS A 119 2.51 11.79 15.47
C LYS A 119 3.05 13.11 14.87
N HIS A 120 3.02 13.31 13.56
CA HIS A 120 3.31 14.57 12.90
C HIS A 120 2.20 14.92 11.90
N GLU A 121 0.93 14.76 12.30
CA GLU A 121 -0.15 15.51 11.67
C GLU A 121 -0.04 16.97 12.10
N GLY A 122 0.89 17.71 11.48
CA GLY A 122 0.87 19.16 11.55
C GLY A 122 -0.45 19.66 10.99
N ARG A 123 -1.03 20.72 11.57
CA ARG A 123 -2.27 21.37 11.07
C ARG A 123 -2.29 21.59 9.56
N ALA A 124 -1.12 21.88 8.97
CA ALA A 124 -0.97 22.11 7.54
C ALA A 124 -1.25 20.85 6.70
N ASP A 125 -0.78 19.69 7.13
CA ASP A 125 -0.90 18.44 6.37
C ASP A 125 -2.35 17.93 6.34
N VAL A 126 -3.06 17.99 7.47
CA VAL A 126 -4.48 17.62 7.54
C VAL A 126 -5.33 18.53 6.65
N GLN A 127 -5.06 19.84 6.66
CA GLN A 127 -5.80 20.81 5.86
C GLN A 127 -5.59 20.61 4.35
N ASP A 128 -4.35 20.38 3.92
CA ASP A 128 -4.03 20.18 2.50
C ASP A 128 -4.57 18.84 1.99
N ASN A 129 -4.47 17.78 2.79
CA ASN A 129 -5.08 16.49 2.47
C ASN A 129 -6.61 16.57 2.38
N LEU A 130 -7.26 17.31 3.28
CA LEU A 130 -8.69 17.60 3.21
C LEU A 130 -9.08 18.30 1.91
N LEU A 131 -8.36 19.36 1.53
CA LEU A 131 -8.64 20.11 0.31
C LEU A 131 -8.41 19.29 -0.96
N ASN A 132 -7.34 18.48 -0.99
CA ASN A 132 -7.06 17.56 -2.09
C ASN A 132 -8.15 16.49 -2.23
N LEU A 133 -8.65 15.96 -1.11
CA LEU A 133 -9.77 15.00 -1.10
C LEU A 133 -11.03 15.63 -1.70
N LEU A 134 -11.39 16.84 -1.23
CA LEU A 134 -12.59 17.56 -1.64
C LEU A 134 -12.52 18.16 -3.05
N ALA A 135 -11.32 18.35 -3.59
CA ALA A 135 -11.11 18.78 -4.98
C ALA A 135 -11.43 17.67 -5.98
N ARG A 136 -11.31 16.40 -5.58
CA ARG A 136 -11.59 15.24 -6.44
C ARG A 136 -13.07 14.87 -6.46
N ARG A 137 -13.75 14.99 -5.32
CA ARG A 137 -15.18 14.68 -5.18
C ARG A 137 -15.80 15.32 -3.94
N PRO A 138 -17.11 15.61 -3.95
CA PRO A 138 -17.84 15.93 -2.72
C PRO A 138 -17.85 14.73 -1.76
N CYS A 139 -17.60 14.97 -0.48
CA CYS A 139 -17.52 13.94 0.57
C CYS A 139 -18.37 14.32 1.79
N THR A 140 -18.97 13.34 2.47
CA THR A 140 -19.58 13.55 3.80
C THR A 140 -18.52 13.68 4.88
N LEU A 141 -18.90 14.11 6.09
CA LEU A 141 -17.98 14.13 7.23
C LEU A 141 -17.42 12.74 7.54
N ASP A 142 -18.25 11.71 7.34
CA ASP A 142 -17.88 10.31 7.56
C ASP A 142 -16.86 9.84 6.52
N ASP A 143 -17.09 10.17 5.25
CA ASP A 143 -16.15 9.87 4.16
C ASP A 143 -14.77 10.52 4.38
N ILE A 144 -14.76 11.77 4.88
CA ILE A 144 -13.51 12.49 5.17
C ILE A 144 -12.80 11.83 6.35
N SER A 145 -13.53 11.50 7.42
CA SER A 145 -12.98 10.82 8.61
C SER A 145 -12.37 9.47 8.27
N SER A 146 -13.07 8.66 7.48
CA SER A 146 -12.56 7.37 7.02
C SER A 146 -11.40 7.51 6.02
N GLY A 147 -11.43 8.50 5.12
CA GLY A 147 -10.40 8.68 4.09
C GLY A 147 -9.07 9.25 4.61
N LEU A 148 -9.14 10.12 5.61
CA LEU A 148 -7.97 10.74 6.24
C LEU A 148 -7.49 9.99 7.49
N SER A 149 -8.29 9.05 8.02
CA SER A 149 -8.03 8.40 9.32
C SER A 149 -7.97 9.37 10.50
N VAL A 150 -8.66 10.52 10.39
CA VAL A 150 -8.73 11.57 11.41
C VAL A 150 -10.13 11.59 12.03
N HIS A 151 -10.21 11.83 13.35
CA HIS A 151 -11.50 11.88 14.05
C HIS A 151 -12.36 13.07 13.57
N LYS A 152 -13.69 12.88 13.46
CA LYS A 152 -14.64 13.90 12.97
C LYS A 152 -14.49 15.25 13.67
N ASN A 153 -14.34 15.25 15.00
CA ASN A 153 -14.17 16.49 15.79
C ASN A 153 -12.91 17.28 15.42
N GLU A 154 -11.86 16.59 14.98
CA GLU A 154 -10.64 17.23 14.53
C GLU A 154 -10.82 17.80 13.12
N ILE A 155 -11.44 17.05 12.22
CA ILE A 155 -11.81 17.52 10.87
C ILE A 155 -12.67 18.78 10.92
N LEU A 156 -13.65 18.85 11.84
CA LEU A 156 -14.50 20.03 12.01
C LEU A 156 -13.70 21.30 12.32
N LYS A 157 -12.57 21.19 13.05
CA LYS A 157 -11.67 22.34 13.33
C LYS A 157 -11.05 22.93 12.06
N TYR A 158 -10.95 22.14 10.98
CA TYR A 158 -10.41 22.56 9.69
C TYR A 158 -11.52 22.96 8.70
N ILE A 159 -12.65 22.26 8.72
CA ILE A 159 -13.81 22.57 7.87
C ILE A 159 -14.37 23.97 8.17
N ASP A 160 -14.55 24.32 9.45
CA ASP A 160 -15.17 25.59 9.84
C ASP A 160 -14.42 26.83 9.30
N PRO A 161 -13.08 26.95 9.46
CA PRO A 161 -12.32 28.03 8.84
C PRO A 161 -12.37 28.02 7.30
N LEU A 162 -12.35 26.85 6.67
CA LEU A 162 -12.34 26.74 5.21
C LEU A 162 -13.68 27.12 4.58
N ILE A 163 -14.80 26.87 5.26
CA ILE A 163 -16.12 27.39 4.87
C ILE A 163 -16.14 28.92 5.02
N LYS A 164 -15.68 29.45 6.17
CA LYS A 164 -15.60 30.91 6.40
C LYS A 164 -14.76 31.61 5.34
N ASN A 165 -13.64 31.01 4.94
CA ASN A 165 -12.74 31.51 3.91
C ASN A 165 -13.19 31.14 2.48
N ARG A 166 -14.41 30.60 2.30
CA ARG A 166 -15.01 30.22 1.01
C ARG A 166 -14.14 29.28 0.16
N ARG A 167 -13.35 28.41 0.78
CA ARG A 167 -12.57 27.37 0.09
C ARG A 167 -13.35 26.06 -0.05
N ILE A 168 -14.32 25.83 0.83
CA ILE A 168 -15.22 24.68 0.81
C ILE A 168 -16.67 25.18 0.78
N ASP A 169 -17.52 24.53 -0.01
CA ASP A 169 -18.98 24.67 0.03
C ASP A 169 -19.63 23.46 0.67
N ILE A 170 -20.80 23.70 1.26
CA ILE A 170 -21.72 22.65 1.73
C ILE A 170 -22.79 22.43 0.67
N VAL A 171 -22.95 21.19 0.23
CA VAL A 171 -23.99 20.76 -0.70
C VAL A 171 -24.86 19.71 -0.03
N LYS A 172 -26.16 19.97 0.03
CA LYS A 172 -27.13 19.00 0.54
C LYS A 172 -27.64 18.14 -0.62
N ARG A 173 -27.54 16.82 -0.49
CA ARG A 173 -28.12 15.86 -1.44
C ARG A 173 -29.00 14.88 -0.66
N GLY A 174 -30.31 15.05 -0.79
CA GLY A 174 -31.28 14.31 0.02
C GLY A 174 -31.15 14.63 1.52
N SER A 175 -31.01 13.59 2.35
CA SER A 175 -30.78 13.71 3.79
C SER A 175 -29.31 13.96 4.16
N LEU A 176 -28.38 13.80 3.22
CA LEU A 176 -26.94 13.86 3.48
C LEU A 176 -26.34 15.22 3.16
N VAL A 177 -25.34 15.59 3.95
CA VAL A 177 -24.57 16.82 3.82
C VAL A 177 -23.18 16.48 3.30
N TYR A 178 -22.82 17.07 2.17
CA TYR A 178 -21.52 16.91 1.54
C TYR A 178 -20.73 18.21 1.61
N TYR A 179 -19.42 18.09 1.75
CA TYR A 179 -18.46 19.17 1.61
C TYR A 179 -17.80 19.00 0.23
N GLN A 180 -17.54 20.11 -0.46
CA GLN A 180 -16.83 20.10 -1.74
C GLN A 180 -15.90 21.30 -1.85
N SER A 181 -14.78 21.16 -2.57
CA SER A 181 -13.87 22.28 -2.81
C SER A 181 -14.50 23.28 -3.78
N LYS A 182 -14.33 24.59 -3.53
CA LYS A 182 -14.57 25.61 -4.56
C LYS A 182 -13.40 25.60 -5.52
N THR A 183 -13.49 24.84 -6.59
CA THR A 183 -12.61 25.04 -7.74
C THR A 183 -12.89 26.44 -8.30
N LYS A 184 -11.86 27.27 -8.47
CA LYS A 184 -11.96 28.44 -9.36
C LYS A 184 -12.42 27.89 -10.72
N SER A 185 -13.64 28.19 -11.12
CA SER A 185 -13.99 28.17 -12.54
C SER A 185 -12.96 29.05 -13.23
N ALA A 186 -12.14 28.45 -14.10
CA ALA A 186 -11.36 29.19 -15.06
C ALA A 186 -12.35 30.06 -15.85
N GLN A 187 -12.12 31.36 -15.81
CA GLN A 187 -12.69 32.33 -16.75
C GLN A 187 -11.53 32.88 -17.55
#